data_AF-A0A8H6JJ30-F1
#
_entry.id   AF-A0A8H6JJ30-F1
#
_cell.length_a   1.000
_cell.length_b   1.000
_cell.length_c   1.000
_cell.angle_alpha   90.00
_cell.angle_beta   90.00
_cell.angle_gamma   90.00
#
_symmetry.space_group_name_H-M   'P 1'
#
loop_
_entity.id
_entity.type
_entity.pdbx_description
1 polymer ?
#
loop_
_entity_poly.entity_id
_entity_poly.type
_entity_poly.pdbx_seq_one_letter_code
_entity_poly.pdbx_strand_id
1 'polypeptide(L)'
;LFYYAKAFGEERNDTTYTNALHYLASATKIITTVAVIQCVERGQLRLDENFAKVLPEQHLTHSSGLAYVFLDPLLTRYAKLPIAEPRKPISIKAKFYPFLVSEPGERWIYSPGVDWAGRMAWERAGDRLHVAAHTPWADPVNEDFGGSGLYSTVSEVLKIYQGILDGRLLRQDTVKTMFQPQLKTTAGLDNQPDHSTSYRNAVYNSIPSDTPWIDLEKGVAGVYLSQLTPTGDEQAVKLLTEFEKFVYQSIEKLKDQ
;
A
#
# COMPACT_ATOMS: atom_id res chain seq x y z
N LEU A 1 23.23 -8.87 11.81
CA LEU A 1 21.99 -8.49 11.11
C LEU A 1 21.30 -9.78 10.68
N PHE A 2 20.10 -10.07 11.17
CA PHE A 2 19.37 -11.29 10.81
C PHE A 2 18.75 -11.11 9.42
N TYR A 3 19.09 -12.00 8.47
CA TYR A 3 18.50 -12.04 7.13
C TYR A 3 18.04 -13.47 6.85
N TYR A 4 16.75 -13.63 6.53
CA TYR A 4 16.16 -14.90 6.18
C TYR A 4 15.26 -14.72 4.95
N ALA A 5 15.55 -15.47 3.89
CA ALA A 5 14.71 -15.52 2.70
C ALA A 5 14.63 -16.97 2.22
N LYS A 6 13.43 -17.44 1.94
CA LYS A 6 13.19 -18.80 1.44
C LYS A 6 12.00 -18.82 0.50
N ALA A 7 12.08 -19.67 -0.52
CA ALA A 7 11.01 -19.94 -1.45
C ALA A 7 10.66 -21.43 -1.39
N PHE A 8 9.38 -21.75 -1.61
CA PHE A 8 8.85 -23.11 -1.57
C PHE A 8 7.95 -23.32 -2.79
N GLY A 9 8.09 -24.45 -3.48
CA GLY A 9 7.24 -24.83 -4.61
C GLY A 9 7.86 -25.97 -5.41
N GLU A 10 7.16 -26.45 -6.42
CA GLU A 10 7.65 -27.52 -7.31
C GLU A 10 8.64 -26.97 -8.34
N GLU A 11 9.72 -27.72 -8.61
CA GLU A 11 10.87 -27.33 -9.46
C GLU A 11 10.54 -26.88 -10.90
N ARG A 12 9.27 -26.92 -11.32
CA ARG A 12 8.82 -26.56 -12.68
C ARG A 12 8.28 -25.13 -12.84
N ASN A 13 8.23 -24.34 -11.77
CA ASN A 13 7.76 -22.95 -11.85
C ASN A 13 8.88 -21.95 -11.54
N ASP A 14 8.97 -20.90 -12.36
CA ASP A 14 9.90 -19.77 -12.21
C ASP A 14 9.76 -19.02 -10.88
N THR A 15 8.73 -19.32 -10.07
CA THR A 15 8.44 -18.70 -8.76
C THR A 15 9.12 -19.38 -7.56
N THR A 16 9.92 -20.43 -7.79
CA THR A 16 10.51 -21.24 -6.71
C THR A 16 11.82 -20.70 -6.15
N TYR A 17 12.25 -19.52 -6.58
CA TYR A 17 13.48 -18.88 -6.12
C TYR A 17 13.17 -17.53 -5.46
N THR A 18 14.02 -17.11 -4.51
CA THR A 18 13.87 -15.82 -3.82
C THR A 18 14.12 -14.61 -4.74
N ASN A 19 14.78 -14.83 -5.87
CA ASN A 19 14.96 -13.86 -6.95
C ASN A 19 13.91 -13.99 -8.07
N ALA A 20 12.90 -14.85 -7.91
CA ALA A 20 11.82 -14.94 -8.87
C ALA A 20 11.00 -13.64 -8.91
N LEU A 21 10.50 -13.30 -10.09
CA LEU A 21 9.64 -12.14 -10.27
C LEU A 21 8.22 -12.49 -9.77
N HIS A 22 7.71 -11.67 -8.86
CA HIS A 22 6.40 -11.80 -8.25
C HIS A 22 5.55 -10.58 -8.60
N TYR A 23 4.27 -10.80 -8.90
CA TYR A 23 3.30 -9.71 -8.90
C TYR A 23 3.05 -9.30 -7.45
N LEU A 24 3.31 -8.03 -7.10
CA LEU A 24 3.23 -7.57 -5.71
C LEU A 24 1.79 -7.28 -5.27
N ALA A 25 0.87 -7.06 -6.22
CA ALA A 25 -0.47 -6.59 -5.93
C ALA A 25 -0.43 -5.43 -4.91
N SER A 26 -1.24 -5.47 -3.85
CA SER A 26 -1.34 -4.40 -2.85
C SER A 26 -0.04 -4.09 -2.10
N ALA A 27 0.97 -4.98 -2.10
CA ALA A 27 2.29 -4.65 -1.54
C ALA A 27 3.01 -3.54 -2.34
N THR A 28 2.50 -3.15 -3.51
CA THR A 28 2.92 -1.94 -4.23
C THR A 28 2.69 -0.66 -3.40
N LYS A 29 1.65 -0.63 -2.56
CA LYS A 29 1.21 0.60 -1.87
C LYS A 29 2.30 1.20 -0.99
N ILE A 30 3.03 0.39 -0.22
CA ILE A 30 4.11 0.90 0.65
C ILE A 30 5.22 1.56 -0.17
N ILE A 31 5.53 1.05 -1.37
CA ILE A 31 6.54 1.63 -2.26
C ILE A 31 6.07 2.98 -2.79
N THR A 32 4.83 3.05 -3.28
CA THR A 32 4.21 4.31 -3.74
C THR A 32 4.11 5.33 -2.61
N THR A 33 3.73 4.90 -1.42
CA THR A 33 3.68 5.74 -0.23
C THR A 33 5.05 6.31 0.10
N VAL A 34 6.12 5.49 0.14
CA VAL A 34 7.49 5.99 0.38
C VAL A 34 7.86 7.04 -0.65
N ALA A 35 7.54 6.84 -1.94
CA ALA A 35 7.79 7.83 -2.98
C ALA A 35 7.04 9.15 -2.73
N VAL A 36 5.77 9.10 -2.32
CA VAL A 36 4.97 10.29 -1.98
C VAL A 36 5.55 11.00 -0.74
N ILE A 37 5.93 10.26 0.30
CA ILE A 37 6.51 10.83 1.52
C ILE A 37 7.90 11.43 1.26
N GLN A 38 8.70 10.86 0.35
CA GLN A 38 9.95 11.49 -0.08
C GLN A 38 9.72 12.88 -0.71
N CYS A 39 8.63 13.07 -1.46
CA CYS A 39 8.25 14.40 -1.94
C CYS A 39 7.87 15.32 -0.77
N VAL A 40 7.14 14.82 0.24
CA VAL A 40 6.84 15.60 1.45
C VAL A 40 8.12 16.03 2.18
N GLU A 41 9.06 15.11 2.37
CA GLU A 41 10.34 15.38 3.03
C GLU A 41 11.18 16.45 2.34
N ARG A 42 11.08 16.52 1.01
CA ARG A 42 11.78 17.50 0.15
C ARG A 42 11.05 18.86 0.10
N GLY A 43 9.97 19.04 0.85
CA GLY A 43 9.13 20.24 0.82
C GLY A 43 8.30 20.37 -0.46
N GLN A 44 8.31 19.33 -1.30
CA GLN A 44 7.66 19.30 -2.59
C GLN A 44 6.16 19.10 -2.45
N LEU A 45 5.70 18.29 -1.48
CA LEU A 45 4.29 18.09 -1.19
C LEU A 45 3.97 18.42 0.26
N ARG A 46 2.70 18.77 0.50
CA ARG A 46 2.13 18.84 1.84
C ARG A 46 0.99 17.83 1.95
N LEU A 47 0.96 17.10 3.06
CA LEU A 47 -0.10 16.13 3.32
C LEU A 47 -1.48 16.80 3.52
N ASP A 48 -1.47 18.03 4.03
CA ASP A 48 -2.63 18.85 4.40
C ASP A 48 -3.02 19.91 3.35
N GLU A 49 -2.57 19.76 2.10
CA GLU A 49 -2.91 20.72 1.03
C GLU A 49 -4.42 20.70 0.68
N ASN A 50 -4.94 21.83 0.20
CA ASN A 50 -6.39 22.05 0.06
C ASN A 50 -7.08 21.06 -0.90
N PHE A 51 -8.21 20.52 -0.44
CA PHE A 51 -9.21 19.64 -1.08
C PHE A 51 -9.34 19.71 -2.60
N ALA A 52 -9.38 20.91 -3.19
CA ALA A 52 -9.56 21.08 -4.63
C ALA A 52 -8.32 20.68 -5.47
N LYS A 53 -7.17 20.50 -4.81
CA LYS A 53 -5.86 20.33 -5.44
C LYS A 53 -5.09 19.12 -4.97
N VAL A 54 -5.74 18.19 -4.24
CA VAL A 54 -5.30 16.84 -3.82
C VAL A 54 -5.26 16.67 -2.32
N LEU A 55 -5.66 15.49 -1.85
CA LEU A 55 -5.61 15.09 -0.44
C LEU A 55 -4.64 13.91 -0.30
N PRO A 56 -3.29 14.14 -0.33
CA PRO A 56 -2.33 13.03 -0.29
C PRO A 56 -2.52 12.19 0.96
N GLU A 57 -2.76 12.82 2.12
CA GLU A 57 -3.01 12.10 3.37
C GLU A 57 -4.21 11.17 3.28
N GLN A 58 -5.35 11.65 2.78
CA GLN A 58 -6.57 10.85 2.72
C GLN A 58 -6.50 9.75 1.67
N HIS A 59 -5.75 9.97 0.59
CA HIS A 59 -5.43 8.94 -0.40
C HIS A 59 -4.52 7.85 0.17
N LEU A 60 -3.50 8.23 0.94
CA LEU A 60 -2.57 7.30 1.58
C LEU A 60 -3.21 6.53 2.74
N THR A 61 -4.22 7.11 3.40
CA THR A 61 -4.90 6.53 4.57
C THR A 61 -6.22 5.81 4.24
N HIS A 62 -6.62 5.75 2.97
CA HIS A 62 -7.92 5.18 2.55
C HIS A 62 -9.15 5.88 3.16
N SER A 63 -9.05 7.19 3.41
CA SER A 63 -10.13 8.03 3.93
C SER A 63 -10.63 9.08 2.92
N SER A 64 -10.20 9.01 1.66
CA SER A 64 -10.56 10.01 0.63
C SER A 64 -12.00 9.91 0.11
N GLY A 65 -12.82 8.98 0.62
CA GLY A 65 -14.15 8.69 0.09
C GLY A 65 -14.18 7.88 -1.23
N LEU A 66 -13.02 7.50 -1.78
CA LEU A 66 -12.93 6.55 -2.89
C LEU A 66 -13.15 5.13 -2.38
N ALA A 67 -13.63 4.23 -3.23
CA ALA A 67 -13.74 2.80 -2.89
C ALA A 67 -13.45 1.91 -4.11
N TYR A 68 -13.08 0.65 -3.85
CA TYR A 68 -13.09 -0.36 -4.90
C TYR A 68 -14.53 -0.81 -5.18
N VAL A 69 -14.85 -1.11 -6.45
CA VAL A 69 -16.21 -1.48 -6.89
C VAL A 69 -16.78 -2.66 -6.09
N PHE A 70 -15.94 -3.64 -5.78
CA PHE A 70 -16.31 -4.85 -5.04
C PHE A 70 -16.45 -4.65 -3.52
N LEU A 71 -16.15 -3.46 -2.99
CA LEU A 71 -16.23 -3.14 -1.55
C LEU A 71 -17.38 -2.19 -1.20
N ASP A 72 -18.00 -1.53 -2.18
CA ASP A 72 -19.09 -0.58 -1.92
C ASP A 72 -20.36 -0.91 -2.72
N PRO A 73 -21.53 -1.03 -2.05
CA PRO A 73 -22.80 -1.33 -2.70
C PRO A 73 -23.24 -0.30 -3.75
N LEU A 74 -22.92 0.99 -3.56
CA LEU A 74 -23.28 2.03 -4.52
C LEU A 74 -22.47 1.86 -5.81
N LEU A 75 -21.16 1.59 -5.70
CA LEU A 75 -20.32 1.28 -6.87
C LEU A 75 -20.76 -0.01 -7.57
N THR A 76 -21.07 -1.05 -6.79
CA THR A 76 -21.58 -2.31 -7.33
C THR A 76 -22.89 -2.11 -8.09
N ARG A 77 -23.79 -1.29 -7.55
CA ARG A 77 -25.06 -0.95 -8.21
C ARG A 77 -24.83 -0.11 -9.47
N TYR A 78 -23.97 0.90 -9.40
CA TYR A 78 -23.63 1.76 -10.54
C TYR A 78 -23.04 0.95 -11.70
N ALA A 79 -22.09 0.06 -11.41
CA ALA A 79 -21.44 -0.79 -12.41
C ALA A 79 -22.38 -1.77 -13.13
N LYS A 80 -23.60 -1.98 -12.61
CA LYS A 80 -24.64 -2.82 -13.22
C LYS A 80 -25.66 -2.03 -14.04
N LEU A 81 -25.59 -0.70 -14.04
CA LEU A 81 -26.51 0.12 -14.83
C LEU A 81 -26.17 0.01 -16.33
N PRO A 82 -27.18 0.00 -17.22
CA PRO A 82 -26.92 -0.04 -18.68
C PRO A 82 -26.08 1.12 -19.20
N ILE A 83 -26.09 2.26 -18.50
CA ILE A 83 -25.30 3.46 -18.85
C ILE A 83 -23.83 3.36 -18.41
N ALA A 84 -23.47 2.40 -17.56
CA ALA A 84 -22.12 2.28 -17.05
C ALA A 84 -21.22 1.60 -18.09
N GLU A 85 -20.28 2.37 -18.64
CA GLU A 85 -19.25 1.84 -19.52
C GLU A 85 -18.36 0.80 -18.81
N PRO A 86 -18.05 -0.34 -19.45
CA PRO A 86 -17.14 -1.34 -18.89
C PRO A 86 -15.78 -0.73 -18.51
N ARG A 87 -15.36 -0.94 -17.26
CA ARG A 87 -14.07 -0.45 -16.77
C ARG A 87 -12.94 -1.31 -17.33
N LYS A 88 -11.89 -0.67 -17.85
CA LYS A 88 -10.74 -1.34 -18.47
C LYS A 88 -9.51 -1.14 -17.60
N PRO A 89 -8.74 -2.21 -17.27
CA PRO A 89 -7.53 -2.11 -16.46
C PRO A 89 -6.33 -1.61 -17.29
N ILE A 90 -6.53 -0.56 -18.10
CA ILE A 90 -5.49 0.04 -18.96
C ILE A 90 -4.88 1.30 -18.35
N SER A 91 -5.56 1.95 -17.42
CA SER A 91 -5.02 3.03 -16.59
C SER A 91 -5.92 3.22 -15.38
N ILE A 92 -5.46 3.98 -14.38
CA ILE A 92 -6.28 4.37 -13.22
C ILE A 92 -7.61 5.00 -13.65
N LYS A 93 -7.58 5.99 -14.54
CA LYS A 93 -8.80 6.68 -15.02
C LYS A 93 -9.78 5.74 -15.72
N ALA A 94 -9.28 4.74 -16.44
CA ALA A 94 -10.11 3.75 -17.13
C ALA A 94 -10.64 2.65 -16.19
N LYS A 95 -9.90 2.35 -15.11
CA LYS A 95 -10.21 1.28 -14.16
C LYS A 95 -11.11 1.74 -13.02
N PHE A 96 -10.81 2.85 -12.37
CA PHE A 96 -11.45 3.27 -11.12
C PHE A 96 -12.38 4.44 -11.31
N TYR A 97 -13.59 4.35 -10.77
CA TYR A 97 -14.52 5.48 -10.84
C TYR A 97 -13.97 6.68 -10.07
N PRO A 98 -14.15 7.91 -10.58
CA PRO A 98 -13.65 9.11 -9.92
C PRO A 98 -14.62 9.68 -8.88
N PHE A 99 -15.83 9.12 -8.75
CA PHE A 99 -16.83 9.64 -7.82
C PHE A 99 -16.63 9.10 -6.40
N LEU A 100 -16.84 9.99 -5.44
CA LEU A 100 -16.75 9.67 -4.02
C LEU A 100 -18.05 9.02 -3.55
N VAL A 101 -17.93 8.08 -2.63
CA VAL A 101 -19.04 7.34 -2.01
C VAL A 101 -19.29 7.79 -0.56
N SER A 102 -18.51 8.74 -0.07
CA SER A 102 -18.67 9.50 1.17
C SER A 102 -17.85 10.79 1.08
N GLU A 103 -18.07 11.75 1.97
CA GLU A 103 -17.17 12.91 2.02
C GLU A 103 -15.77 12.46 2.49
N PRO A 104 -14.70 13.12 2.02
CA PRO A 104 -13.35 12.81 2.48
C PRO A 104 -13.19 13.02 3.98
N GLY A 105 -12.67 12.00 4.67
CA GLY A 105 -12.49 11.95 6.12
C GLY A 105 -13.69 11.39 6.91
N GLU A 106 -14.88 11.28 6.32
CA GLU A 106 -16.07 10.78 7.05
C GLU A 106 -16.00 9.29 7.35
N ARG A 107 -15.49 8.51 6.40
CA ARG A 107 -15.37 7.06 6.54
C ARG A 107 -14.06 6.57 5.98
N TRP A 108 -13.67 5.42 6.48
CA TRP A 108 -12.56 4.67 5.97
C TRP A 108 -13.08 3.51 5.13
N ILE A 109 -12.48 3.32 3.95
CA ILE A 109 -12.79 2.20 3.08
C ILE A 109 -11.59 1.90 2.20
N TYR A 110 -11.17 0.63 2.13
CA TYR A 110 -10.06 0.24 1.28
C TYR A 110 -10.34 0.60 -0.20
N SER A 111 -9.38 1.26 -0.83
CA SER A 111 -9.68 2.07 -2.03
C SER A 111 -8.47 2.24 -2.95
N PRO A 112 -8.68 2.73 -4.19
CA PRO A 112 -7.59 3.12 -5.08
C PRO A 112 -6.93 4.45 -4.71
N GLY A 113 -7.03 4.93 -3.46
CA GLY A 113 -6.44 6.20 -3.03
C GLY A 113 -4.95 6.29 -3.36
N VAL A 114 -4.17 5.27 -3.04
CA VAL A 114 -2.73 5.20 -3.34
C VAL A 114 -2.42 5.17 -4.83
N ASP A 115 -3.30 4.57 -5.65
CA ASP A 115 -3.18 4.63 -7.11
C ASP A 115 -3.23 6.11 -7.58
N TRP A 116 -4.24 6.86 -7.11
CA TRP A 116 -4.33 8.29 -7.39
C TRP A 116 -3.17 9.09 -6.80
N ALA A 117 -2.69 8.74 -5.60
CA ALA A 117 -1.50 9.32 -4.97
C ALA A 117 -0.26 9.26 -5.89
N GLY A 118 -0.04 8.10 -6.51
CA GLY A 118 1.08 7.88 -7.44
C GLY A 118 0.88 8.49 -8.83
N ARG A 119 -0.36 8.57 -9.33
CA ARG A 119 -0.64 9.08 -10.68
C ARG A 119 -0.46 10.58 -10.83
N MET A 120 -0.66 11.35 -9.77
CA MET A 120 -0.74 12.80 -9.88
C MET A 120 0.52 13.34 -10.56
N ALA A 121 0.32 13.93 -11.74
CA ALA A 121 1.39 14.59 -12.44
C ALA A 121 1.70 15.86 -11.65
N TRP A 122 2.92 15.94 -11.15
CA TRP A 122 3.35 17.03 -10.29
C TRP A 122 4.27 17.95 -11.09
N GLU A 123 3.90 19.22 -11.22
CA GLU A 123 4.75 20.27 -11.76
C GLU A 123 5.50 20.96 -10.63
N ARG A 124 6.82 21.09 -10.76
CA ARG A 124 7.63 21.83 -9.80
C ARG A 124 7.52 23.32 -10.06
N ALA A 125 6.97 24.05 -9.08
CA ALA A 125 6.97 25.51 -9.04
C ALA A 125 7.82 25.97 -7.86
N GLY A 126 9.10 26.28 -8.14
CA GLY A 126 10.07 26.64 -7.10
C GLY A 126 10.42 25.46 -6.19
N ASP A 127 10.12 25.58 -4.91
CA ASP A 127 10.34 24.55 -3.88
C ASP A 127 9.15 23.60 -3.70
N ARG A 128 8.01 23.87 -4.33
CA ARG A 128 6.78 23.07 -4.22
C ARG A 128 6.42 22.33 -5.50
N LEU A 129 5.61 21.29 -5.36
CA LEU A 129 4.88 20.63 -6.43
C LEU A 129 3.42 21.05 -6.39
N HIS A 130 2.87 21.34 -7.55
CA HIS A 130 1.43 21.46 -7.76
C HIS A 130 0.96 20.38 -8.70
N VAL A 131 -0.30 19.99 -8.61
CA VAL A 131 -0.88 19.13 -9.64
C VAL A 131 -0.80 19.86 -10.97
N ALA A 132 -0.09 19.25 -11.90
CA ALA A 132 0.05 19.69 -13.27
C ALA A 132 -1.34 19.77 -13.88
N ALA A 133 -1.66 20.91 -14.51
CA ALA A 133 -2.88 21.02 -15.31
C ALA A 133 -2.82 20.07 -16.52
N HIS A 134 -1.60 19.77 -17.00
CA HIS A 134 -1.34 18.89 -18.13
C HIS A 134 -0.15 17.97 -17.83
N THR A 135 -0.32 16.67 -18.05
CA THR A 135 0.76 15.70 -17.94
C THR A 135 1.51 15.61 -19.28
N PRO A 136 2.86 15.54 -19.30
CA PRO A 136 3.61 15.28 -20.54
C PRO A 136 3.40 13.84 -21.03
N TRP A 137 2.91 12.95 -20.17
CA TRP A 137 2.57 11.58 -20.52
C TRP A 137 1.23 11.50 -21.25
N ALA A 138 1.18 10.71 -22.32
CA ALA A 138 -0.05 10.43 -23.04
C ALA A 138 -1.08 9.76 -22.10
N ASP A 139 -2.37 10.14 -22.24
CA ASP A 139 -3.48 9.48 -21.54
C ASP A 139 -4.13 8.48 -22.53
N PRO A 140 -4.28 7.18 -22.19
CA PRO A 140 -3.97 6.53 -20.92
C PRO A 140 -2.47 6.32 -20.67
N VAL A 141 -2.04 6.55 -19.42
CA VAL A 141 -0.74 6.10 -18.91
C VAL A 141 -0.90 4.63 -18.51
N ASN A 142 -0.25 3.71 -19.23
CA ASN A 142 -0.46 2.27 -19.05
C ASN A 142 0.16 1.71 -17.75
N GLU A 143 1.14 2.40 -17.17
CA GLU A 143 1.96 1.94 -16.04
C GLU A 143 1.66 2.70 -14.74
N ASP A 144 0.49 3.35 -14.63
CA ASP A 144 0.18 4.27 -13.53
C ASP A 144 -0.36 3.62 -12.25
N PHE A 145 -0.45 2.29 -12.16
CA PHE A 145 -1.08 1.58 -11.04
C PHE A 145 -0.26 1.56 -9.73
N GLY A 146 -0.12 2.70 -9.07
CA GLY A 146 0.59 2.84 -7.79
C GLY A 146 0.00 2.06 -6.62
N GLY A 147 -1.21 1.51 -6.73
CA GLY A 147 -1.83 0.69 -5.70
C GLY A 147 -1.67 -0.82 -5.90
N SER A 148 -1.28 -1.28 -7.10
CA SER A 148 -1.15 -2.72 -7.36
C SER A 148 -0.14 -3.16 -8.43
N GLY A 149 0.46 -2.25 -9.19
CA GLY A 149 1.05 -2.56 -10.50
C GLY A 149 2.49 -3.08 -10.50
N LEU A 150 3.20 -3.09 -9.37
CA LEU A 150 4.62 -3.46 -9.38
C LEU A 150 4.83 -4.97 -9.44
N TYR A 151 5.90 -5.34 -10.15
CA TYR A 151 6.53 -6.65 -10.09
C TYR A 151 7.90 -6.49 -9.47
N SER A 152 8.28 -7.41 -8.57
CA SER A 152 9.61 -7.39 -7.96
C SER A 152 9.99 -8.78 -7.43
N THR A 153 11.17 -8.88 -6.83
CA THR A 153 11.60 -10.10 -6.14
C THR A 153 11.47 -9.92 -4.63
N VAL A 154 11.37 -11.02 -3.88
CA VAL A 154 11.33 -10.98 -2.40
C VAL A 154 12.54 -10.22 -1.87
N SER A 155 13.73 -10.49 -2.41
CA SER A 155 14.98 -9.85 -2.00
C SER A 155 14.96 -8.32 -2.21
N GLU A 156 14.42 -7.84 -3.32
CA GLU A 156 14.35 -6.38 -3.58
C GLU A 156 13.31 -5.69 -2.69
N VAL A 157 12.15 -6.32 -2.44
CA VAL A 157 11.15 -5.78 -1.49
C VAL A 157 11.73 -5.67 -0.08
N LEU A 158 12.47 -6.69 0.37
CA LEU A 158 13.12 -6.68 1.69
C LEU A 158 14.16 -5.56 1.82
N LYS A 159 14.88 -5.20 0.76
CA LYS A 159 15.81 -4.05 0.76
C LYS A 159 15.06 -2.73 0.96
N ILE A 160 13.87 -2.58 0.37
CA ILE A 160 13.04 -1.40 0.59
C ILE A 160 12.63 -1.33 2.06
N TYR A 161 12.16 -2.44 2.64
CA TYR A 161 11.73 -2.46 4.04
C TYR A 161 12.90 -2.22 5.01
N GLN A 162 14.06 -2.79 4.71
CA GLN A 162 15.29 -2.50 5.43
C GLN A 162 15.65 -1.01 5.34
N GLY A 163 15.54 -0.41 4.16
CA GLY A 163 15.78 1.02 3.93
C GLY A 163 14.82 1.95 4.68
N ILE A 164 13.61 1.48 4.97
CA ILE A 164 12.65 2.16 5.87
C ILE A 164 13.13 2.03 7.32
N LEU A 165 13.46 0.81 7.77
CA LEU A 165 13.90 0.55 9.14
C LEU A 165 15.17 1.33 9.52
N ASP A 166 16.18 1.33 8.66
CA ASP A 166 17.47 1.96 8.92
C ASP A 166 17.52 3.45 8.53
N GLY A 167 16.44 3.99 7.96
CA GLY A 167 16.32 5.41 7.61
C GLY A 167 17.10 5.82 6.37
N ARG A 168 17.47 4.89 5.48
CA ARG A 168 18.08 5.21 4.18
C ARG A 168 17.10 5.80 3.18
N LEU A 169 15.82 5.43 3.27
CA LEU A 169 14.81 5.88 2.31
C LEU A 169 14.05 7.12 2.77
N LEU A 170 13.91 7.30 4.08
CA LEU A 170 13.16 8.36 4.74
C LEU A 170 13.84 8.68 6.08
N ARG A 171 13.71 9.91 6.55
CA ARG A 171 14.21 10.31 7.87
C ARG A 171 13.48 9.54 8.97
N GLN A 172 14.21 9.23 10.04
CA GLN A 172 13.72 8.42 11.15
C GLN A 172 12.51 9.03 11.88
N ASP A 173 12.43 10.36 11.97
CA ASP A 173 11.26 11.06 12.51
C ASP A 173 10.04 10.89 11.60
N THR A 174 10.22 11.01 10.29
CA THR A 174 9.17 10.76 9.30
C THR A 174 8.69 9.31 9.32
N VAL A 175 9.60 8.33 9.38
CA VAL A 175 9.24 6.91 9.57
C VAL A 175 8.45 6.72 10.87
N LYS A 176 8.86 7.31 11.99
CA LYS A 176 8.09 7.21 13.24
C LYS A 176 6.67 7.76 13.08
N THR A 177 6.51 8.90 12.41
CA THR A 177 5.19 9.49 12.12
C THR A 177 4.33 8.59 11.24
N MET A 178 4.92 7.99 10.20
CA MET A 178 4.22 7.05 9.29
C MET A 178 3.64 5.84 10.02
N PHE A 179 4.29 5.40 11.10
CA PHE A 179 3.85 4.26 11.91
C PHE A 179 3.03 4.68 13.14
N GLN A 180 2.50 5.91 13.17
CA GLN A 180 1.48 6.33 14.14
C GLN A 180 0.08 6.25 13.53
N PRO A 181 -0.97 6.00 14.34
CA PRO A 181 -2.36 6.12 13.89
C PRO A 181 -2.66 7.53 13.36
N GLN A 182 -3.02 7.64 12.08
CA GLN A 182 -3.42 8.93 11.48
C GLN A 182 -4.93 9.16 11.53
N LEU A 183 -5.71 8.10 11.75
CA LEU A 183 -7.17 8.15 11.88
C LEU A 183 -7.55 7.70 13.30
N LYS A 184 -8.08 8.62 14.11
CA LYS A 184 -8.39 8.35 15.53
C LYS A 184 -9.76 7.72 15.75
N THR A 185 -10.77 8.17 15.01
CA THR A 185 -12.17 7.72 15.08
C THR A 185 -12.81 8.00 13.74
N THR A 186 -12.85 7.00 12.87
CA THR A 186 -13.44 7.11 11.54
C THR A 186 -14.31 5.88 11.31
N ALA A 187 -15.55 6.09 10.85
CA ALA A 187 -16.48 5.00 10.58
C ALA A 187 -15.85 3.98 9.62
N GLY A 188 -15.89 2.69 9.97
CA GLY A 188 -15.27 1.61 9.17
C GLY A 188 -13.85 1.24 9.60
N LEU A 189 -13.25 1.96 10.55
CA LEU A 189 -12.03 1.55 11.27
C LEU A 189 -12.31 1.02 12.68
N ASP A 190 -13.57 0.76 13.00
CA ASP A 190 -13.96 0.12 14.25
C ASP A 190 -13.35 -1.30 14.33
N ASN A 191 -12.96 -1.72 15.54
CA ASN A 191 -12.42 -3.05 15.82
C ASN A 191 -11.23 -3.46 14.92
N GLN A 192 -10.23 -2.58 14.80
CA GLN A 192 -9.05 -2.82 13.94
C GLN A 192 -8.38 -4.21 14.08
N PRO A 193 -8.28 -4.81 15.29
CA PRO A 193 -7.71 -6.14 15.45
C PRO A 193 -8.46 -7.26 14.72
N ASP A 194 -9.75 -7.07 14.41
CA ASP A 194 -10.61 -8.08 13.77
C ASP A 194 -10.45 -8.10 12.24
N HIS A 195 -9.80 -7.08 11.66
CA HIS A 195 -9.50 -7.05 10.23
C HIS A 195 -8.44 -8.09 9.87
N SER A 196 -8.58 -8.71 8.70
CA SER A 196 -7.58 -9.68 8.23
C SER A 196 -6.19 -9.04 8.14
N THR A 197 -5.12 -9.81 8.33
CA THR A 197 -3.74 -9.31 8.21
C THR A 197 -3.49 -8.60 6.88
N SER A 198 -4.01 -9.13 5.78
CA SER A 198 -3.90 -8.47 4.47
C SER A 198 -4.59 -7.12 4.42
N TYR A 199 -5.74 -6.98 5.07
CA TYR A 199 -6.49 -5.72 5.16
C TYR A 199 -5.79 -4.73 6.09
N ARG A 200 -5.32 -5.17 7.27
CA ARG A 200 -4.48 -4.39 8.19
C ARG A 200 -3.22 -3.83 7.50
N ASN A 201 -2.57 -4.63 6.65
CA ASN A 201 -1.40 -4.19 5.87
C ASN A 201 -1.74 -3.15 4.78
N ALA A 202 -2.96 -3.22 4.26
CA ALA A 202 -3.46 -2.27 3.28
C ALA A 202 -3.90 -0.96 3.94
N VAL A 203 -4.19 -0.99 5.24
CA VAL A 203 -4.46 0.20 6.05
C VAL A 203 -3.14 0.86 6.47
N TYR A 204 -2.38 1.34 5.49
CA TYR A 204 -1.29 2.25 5.79
C TYR A 204 -1.85 3.40 6.64
N ASN A 205 -1.27 3.62 7.84
CA ASN A 205 -1.71 4.55 8.89
C ASN A 205 -2.86 4.12 9.83
N SER A 206 -3.27 2.85 9.79
CA SER A 206 -3.82 2.09 10.93
C SER A 206 -2.97 0.86 11.21
N ILE A 207 -1.68 0.96 10.89
CA ILE A 207 -0.63 -0.01 11.19
C ILE A 207 -0.40 0.13 12.70
N PRO A 208 -0.92 -0.76 13.57
CA PRO A 208 -0.44 -0.80 14.94
C PRO A 208 1.07 -1.08 14.94
N SER A 209 1.79 -0.65 15.98
CA SER A 209 3.26 -0.77 16.05
C SER A 209 3.77 -2.21 15.96
N ASP A 210 2.87 -3.19 16.11
CA ASP A 210 3.04 -4.63 15.99
C ASP A 210 2.67 -5.20 14.60
N THR A 211 2.46 -4.35 13.59
CA THR A 211 2.11 -4.83 12.24
C THR A 211 3.27 -5.64 11.66
N PRO A 212 3.05 -6.91 11.29
CA PRO A 212 4.10 -7.94 11.27
C PRO A 212 5.15 -7.82 10.17
N TRP A 213 5.04 -6.84 9.28
CA TRP A 213 5.97 -6.69 8.15
C TRP A 213 7.03 -5.62 8.31
N ILE A 214 6.79 -4.60 9.12
CA ILE A 214 7.79 -3.59 9.48
C ILE A 214 7.50 -3.20 10.93
N ASP A 215 8.14 -3.89 11.86
CA ASP A 215 8.06 -3.66 13.30
C ASP A 215 9.26 -2.80 13.70
N LEU A 216 9.00 -1.51 13.93
CA LEU A 216 10.04 -0.54 14.28
C LEU A 216 10.61 -0.81 15.67
N GLU A 217 9.81 -1.34 16.60
CA GLU A 217 10.22 -1.57 17.99
C GLU A 217 11.21 -2.73 18.10
N LYS A 218 10.93 -3.82 17.37
CA LYS A 218 11.79 -5.00 17.35
C LYS A 218 12.83 -4.96 16.22
N GLY A 219 12.75 -3.97 15.33
CA GLY A 219 13.68 -3.78 14.22
C GLY A 219 13.63 -4.91 13.20
N VAL A 220 12.45 -5.50 12.98
CA VAL A 220 12.23 -6.60 12.04
C VAL A 220 11.33 -6.17 10.90
N ALA A 221 11.67 -6.60 9.69
CA ALA A 221 10.77 -6.54 8.57
C ALA A 221 10.73 -7.86 7.81
N GLY A 222 9.62 -8.12 7.12
CA GLY A 222 9.41 -9.33 6.34
C GLY A 222 8.44 -9.11 5.19
N VAL A 223 8.35 -10.09 4.29
CA VAL A 223 7.30 -10.16 3.29
C VAL A 223 6.99 -11.64 2.98
N TYR A 224 5.73 -11.95 2.71
CA TYR A 224 5.26 -13.26 2.24
C TYR A 224 4.43 -13.07 0.98
N LEU A 225 4.83 -13.75 -0.09
CA LEU A 225 4.21 -13.66 -1.40
C LEU A 225 3.80 -15.08 -1.83
N SER A 226 2.54 -15.46 -1.57
CA SER A 226 2.05 -16.82 -1.92
C SER A 226 1.81 -17.02 -3.41
N GLN A 227 1.59 -15.95 -4.18
CA GLN A 227 1.17 -15.98 -5.59
C GLN A 227 -0.10 -16.82 -5.85
N LEU A 228 -0.95 -16.98 -4.83
CA LEU A 228 -2.23 -17.67 -4.93
C LEU A 228 -3.37 -16.69 -5.21
N THR A 229 -4.28 -17.10 -6.10
CA THR A 229 -5.53 -16.39 -6.40
C THR A 229 -6.72 -17.33 -6.27
N PRO A 230 -7.87 -16.91 -5.72
CA PRO A 230 -8.18 -15.56 -5.24
C PRO A 230 -7.44 -15.20 -3.94
N THR A 231 -7.33 -13.89 -3.65
CA THR A 231 -6.73 -13.40 -2.39
C THR A 231 -7.54 -13.87 -1.19
N GLY A 232 -6.86 -14.22 -0.09
CA GLY A 232 -7.52 -14.66 1.15
C GLY A 232 -7.68 -16.17 1.28
N ASP A 233 -6.94 -16.95 0.49
CA ASP A 233 -6.83 -18.40 0.70
C ASP A 233 -6.48 -18.75 2.15
N GLU A 234 -7.30 -19.59 2.78
CA GLU A 234 -7.21 -19.88 4.21
C GLU A 234 -5.88 -20.54 4.60
N GLN A 235 -5.34 -21.41 3.74
CA GLN A 235 -4.08 -22.09 4.01
C GLN A 235 -2.91 -21.11 3.89
N ALA A 236 -2.94 -20.23 2.90
CA ALA A 236 -1.94 -19.18 2.73
C ALA A 236 -1.94 -18.20 3.91
N VAL A 237 -3.12 -17.84 4.42
CA VAL A 237 -3.27 -16.98 5.62
C VAL A 237 -2.73 -17.70 6.86
N LYS A 238 -3.04 -18.99 7.04
CA LYS A 238 -2.50 -19.79 8.15
C LYS A 238 -0.98 -19.90 8.08
N LEU A 239 -0.41 -20.14 6.90
CA LEU A 239 1.03 -20.22 6.71
C LEU A 239 1.71 -18.89 7.00
N LEU A 240 1.11 -17.77 6.58
CA LEU A 240 1.56 -16.44 6.93
C LEU A 240 1.65 -16.26 8.47
N THR A 241 0.57 -16.60 9.19
CA THR A 241 0.53 -16.50 10.66
C THR A 241 1.59 -17.36 11.34
N GLU A 242 1.83 -18.59 10.85
CA GLU A 242 2.87 -19.46 11.41
C GLU A 242 4.28 -18.97 11.08
N PHE A 243 4.50 -18.45 9.87
CA PHE A 243 5.77 -17.82 9.49
C PHE A 243 6.10 -16.62 10.37
N GLU A 244 5.12 -15.76 10.63
CA GLU A 244 5.25 -14.61 11.54
C GLU A 244 5.68 -15.05 12.96
N LYS A 245 4.97 -16.02 13.55
CA LYS A 245 5.33 -16.58 14.86
C LYS A 245 6.76 -17.11 14.88
N PHE A 246 7.15 -17.85 13.83
CA PHE A 246 8.50 -18.39 13.71
C PHE A 246 9.57 -17.31 13.67
N VAL A 247 9.34 -16.22 12.91
CA VAL A 247 10.28 -15.09 12.82
C VAL A 247 10.47 -14.44 14.20
N TYR A 248 9.39 -14.12 14.91
CA TYR A 248 9.49 -13.48 16.22
C TYR A 248 10.17 -14.39 17.28
N GLN A 249 9.83 -15.68 17.31
CA GLN A 249 10.51 -16.65 18.19
C GLN A 249 12.01 -16.78 17.87
N SER A 250 12.37 -16.69 16.59
CA SER A 250 13.78 -16.75 16.16
C SER A 250 14.55 -15.51 16.61
N ILE A 251 13.93 -14.33 16.59
CA ILE A 251 14.53 -13.09 17.06
C ILE A 251 14.77 -13.13 18.57
N GLU A 252 13.81 -13.62 19.36
CA GLU A 252 13.96 -13.77 20.81
C GLU A 252 15.15 -14.68 21.14
N LYS A 253 15.25 -15.85 20.49
CA LYS A 253 16.38 -16.77 20.66
C LYS A 253 17.72 -16.16 20.30
N LEU A 254 17.76 -15.26 19.31
CA LEU A 254 18.98 -14.57 18.91
C LEU A 254 19.41 -13.47 19.89
N LYS A 255 18.49 -12.95 20.73
CA LYS A 255 18.82 -11.98 21.78
C LYS A 255 19.46 -12.64 23.01
N ASP A 256 19.19 -13.92 23.22
CA ASP A 256 19.71 -14.72 24.33
C ASP A 256 21.10 -15.35 24.04
N GLN A 257 21.67 -15.10 22.86
CA GLN A 257 22.98 -15.59 22.40
C GLN A 257 23.99 -14.44 22.30
#